data_AF-A0A7L7VVX7-F1
#
_entry.id   AF-A0A7L7VVX7-F1
#
_cell.length_a   1.000
_cell.length_b   1.000
_cell.length_c   1.000
_cell.angle_alpha   90.00
_cell.angle_beta   90.00
_cell.angle_gamma   90.00
#
_symmetry.space_group_name_H-M   'P 1'
#
loop_
_entity.id
_entity.type
_entity.pdbx_description
1 polymer ?
#
loop_
_entity_poly.entity_id
_entity_poly.type
_entity_poly.pdbx_seq_one_letter_code
_entity_poly.pdbx_strand_id
1 'polypeptide(L)' 'MVRKIKAKLVLQLRNKGLSGRAISVAQGMSRHSIQAVIDAAEQLGLG' A
#
# COMPACT_ATOMS: atom_id res chain seq x y z
N MET A 1 -4.71 -13.90 -7.29
CA MET A 1 -4.97 -13.63 -5.86
C MET A 1 -3.84 -12.85 -5.14
N VAL A 2 -2.56 -13.09 -5.42
CA VAL A 2 -1.42 -12.47 -4.70
C VAL A 2 -1.40 -10.93 -4.69
N ARG A 3 -1.76 -10.25 -5.80
CA ARG A 3 -1.76 -8.77 -5.87
C ARG A 3 -2.83 -8.12 -4.97
N LYS A 4 -4.01 -8.74 -4.85
CA LYS A 4 -5.08 -8.25 -3.94
C LYS A 4 -4.67 -8.38 -2.47
N ILE A 5 -3.96 -9.46 -2.10
CA ILE A 5 -3.44 -9.66 -0.73
C ILE A 5 -2.40 -8.58 -0.39
N LYS A 6 -1.48 -8.29 -1.33
CA LYS A 6 -0.47 -7.24 -1.15
C LYS A 6 -1.09 -5.84 -1.02
N ALA A 7 -2.13 -5.53 -1.81
CA ALA A 7 -2.84 -4.26 -1.69
C ALA A 7 -3.49 -4.08 -0.31
N LYS A 8 -4.21 -5.11 0.18
CA LYS A 8 -4.80 -5.08 1.53
C LYS A 8 -3.74 -4.86 2.62
N LEU A 9 -2.59 -5.52 2.51
CA LEU A 9 -1.49 -5.34 3.44
C LEU A 9 -0.92 -3.92 3.41
N VAL A 10 -0.70 -3.36 2.22
CA VAL A 10 -0.22 -1.97 2.05
C VAL A 10 -1.17 -0.98 2.72
N LEU A 11 -2.49 -1.14 2.54
CA LEU A 11 -3.49 -0.29 3.17
C LEU A 11 -3.51 -0.44 4.70
N GLN A 12 -3.43 -1.67 5.21
CA GLN A 12 -3.33 -1.92 6.65
C GLN A 12 -2.08 -1.28 7.27
N LEU A 13 -0.94 -1.35 6.56
CA LEU A 13 0.32 -0.73 7.03
C LEU A 13 0.23 0.80 6.99
N ARG A 14 -0.39 1.37 5.95
CA ARG A 14 -0.64 2.82 5.86
C ARG A 14 -1.55 3.31 6.98
N ASN A 15 -2.62 2.58 7.31
CA ASN A 15 -3.51 2.92 8.43
C ASN A 15 -2.81 2.86 9.80
N LYS A 16 -1.71 2.11 9.91
CA LYS A 16 -0.83 2.11 11.09
C LYS A 16 0.14 3.30 11.13
N GLY A 17 0.04 4.23 10.19
CA GLY A 17 0.91 5.41 10.09
C GLY A 17 2.24 5.16 9.38
N LEU A 18 2.44 3.99 8.77
CA LEU A 18 3.68 3.72 8.03
C LEU A 18 3.69 4.48 6.71
N SER A 19 4.82 5.14 6.43
CA SER A 19 5.05 5.78 5.14
C SER A 19 5.22 4.75 4.02
N GLY A 20 4.85 5.11 2.78
CA GLY A 20 5.04 4.24 1.62
C GLY A 20 6.49 3.78 1.42
N ARG A 21 7.47 4.58 1.89
CA ARG A 21 8.89 4.20 1.92
C ARG A 21 9.17 3.06 2.90
N ALA A 22 8.65 3.15 4.12
CA ALA A 22 8.80 2.10 5.13
C ALA A 22 8.14 0.79 4.66
N ILE A 23 6.96 0.88 4.03
CA ILE A 23 6.26 -0.27 3.46
C ILE A 23 7.08 -0.91 2.32
N SER A 24 7.71 -0.10 1.47
CA SER A 24 8.57 -0.58 0.39
C SER A 24 9.73 -1.43 0.91
N VAL A 25 10.42 -0.94 1.94
CA VAL A 25 11.53 -1.66 2.58
C VAL A 25 11.03 -2.92 3.28
N ALA A 26 9.97 -2.83 4.08
CA ALA A 26 9.46 -3.95 4.88
C ALA A 26 8.88 -5.10 4.02
N GLN A 27 8.35 -4.79 2.84
CA GLN A 27 7.68 -5.77 1.99
C GLN A 27 8.46 -6.13 0.71
N GLY A 28 9.64 -5.52 0.50
CA GLY A 28 10.41 -5.67 -0.74
C GLY A 28 9.61 -5.27 -1.99
N MET A 29 8.66 -4.35 -1.84
CA MET A 29 7.76 -3.92 -2.91
C MET A 29 8.27 -2.64 -3.56
N SER A 30 8.08 -2.52 -4.88
CA SER A 30 8.43 -1.29 -5.58
C SER A 30 7.55 -0.13 -5.08
N ARG A 31 8.18 1.04 -4.95
CA ARG A 31 7.49 2.28 -4.55
C ARG A 31 6.32 2.62 -5.49
N HIS A 32 6.49 2.37 -6.79
CA HIS A 32 5.44 2.55 -7.79
C HIS A 32 4.23 1.65 -7.54
N SER A 33 4.45 0.39 -7.17
CA SER A 33 3.33 -0.52 -6.87
C SER A 33 2.58 -0.13 -5.60
N ILE A 34 3.29 0.43 -4.61
CA ILE A 34 2.68 0.93 -3.37
C ILE A 34 1.88 2.19 -3.66
N GLN A 35 2.43 3.12 -4.45
CA GLN A 35 1.75 4.34 -4.83
C GLN A 35 0.46 4.04 -5.59
N ALA A 36 0.48 3.13 -6.58
CA ALA A 36 -0.71 2.74 -7.31
C ALA A 36 -1.83 2.16 -6.39
N VAL A 37 -1.47 1.45 -5.32
CA VAL A 37 -2.44 0.95 -4.33
C VAL A 37 -3.00 2.10 -3.48
N ILE A 38 -2.15 3.04 -3.09
CA ILE A 38 -2.51 4.21 -2.32
C ILE A 38 -3.46 5.10 -3.12
N ASP A 39 -3.11 5.42 -4.36
CA ASP A 39 -3.89 6.25 -5.27
C ASP A 39 -5.26 5.60 -5.54
N ALA A 40 -5.28 4.28 -5.76
CA ALA A 40 -6.52 3.54 -5.94
C ALA A 40 -7.41 3.57 -4.68
N ALA A 41 -6.81 3.52 -3.48
CA ALA A 41 -7.58 3.62 -2.23
C ALA A 41 -8.11 5.04 -1.98
N GLU A 42 -7.35 6.07 -2.34
CA GLU A 42 -7.78 7.46 -2.27
C GLU A 42 -8.91 7.75 -3.25
N GLN A 43 -8.83 7.23 -4.47
CA GLN A 43 -9.94 7.28 -5.45
C GLN A 43 -11.21 6.58 -4.97
N LEU A 44 -11.07 5.55 -4.12
CA LEU A 44 -12.18 4.82 -3.52
C LEU A 44 -12.69 5.45 -2.21
N GLY A 45 -12.08 6.55 -1.73
CA GLY A 45 -12.45 7.18 -0.47
C GLY A 45 -12.10 6.36 0.78
N LEU A 46 -11.14 5.43 0.68
CA LEU A 46 -10.72 4.54 1.77
C LEU A 46 -9.55 5.14 2.60
N GLY A 47 -9.53 6.47 2.72
CA GLY A 47 -8.48 7.25 3.40
C GLY A 47 -8.51 7.14 4.91
#